data_AF-A0A1X3HEH3-F1
#
_entry.id   AF-A0A1X3HEH3-F1
#
_cell.length_a   1.000
_cell.length_b   1.000
_cell.length_c   1.000
_cell.angle_alpha   90.00
_cell.angle_beta   90.00
_cell.angle_gamma   90.00
#
_symmetry.space_group_name_H-M   'P 1'
#
loop_
_entity.id
_entity.type
_entity.pdbx_description
1 polymer ?
#
loop_
_entity_poly.entity_id
_entity_poly.type
_entity_poly.pdbx_seq_one_letter_code
_entity_poly.pdbx_strand_id
1 'polypeptide(L)'
;MAKPAVSRDAFRGLFALYWAKAHHDHKAEAEDCLLTLFGSAEYIPDRLLQQWSEKADLLGPETVGSVVEPRAREIASGGARYDHASDFLHSLLRDLGRKMQ
;
A
#
# COMPACT_ATOMS: atom_id res chain seq x y z
N MET A 1 24.62 -7.12 -3.94
CA MET A 1 23.36 -7.61 -3.35
C MET A 1 22.26 -6.69 -3.83
N ALA A 2 21.27 -7.20 -4.56
CA ALA A 2 20.13 -6.39 -4.96
C ALA A 2 19.40 -5.91 -3.70
N LYS A 3 19.04 -4.63 -3.66
CA LYS A 3 18.25 -4.04 -2.57
C LYS A 3 17.02 -4.92 -2.33
N PRO A 4 16.64 -5.24 -1.07
CA PRO A 4 15.48 -6.08 -0.85
C PRO A 4 14.26 -5.37 -1.44
N ALA A 5 13.66 -6.01 -2.43
CA ALA A 5 12.35 -5.64 -2.93
C ALA A 5 11.40 -5.52 -1.73
N VAL A 6 10.53 -4.52 -1.73
CA VAL A 6 9.54 -4.36 -0.67
C VAL A 6 8.78 -5.68 -0.55
N SER A 7 8.85 -6.28 0.63
CA SER A 7 8.27 -7.60 0.88
C SER A 7 6.76 -7.52 1.06
N ARG A 8 6.09 -8.66 0.94
CA ARG A 8 4.68 -8.81 1.36
C ARG A 8 4.48 -8.32 2.80
N ASP A 9 5.45 -8.59 3.67
CA ASP A 9 5.41 -8.18 5.08
C ASP A 9 5.50 -6.67 5.27
N ALA A 10 6.16 -5.95 4.37
CA ALA A 10 6.16 -4.49 4.42
C ALA A 10 4.76 -3.92 4.11
N PHE A 11 4.03 -4.52 3.15
CA PHE A 11 2.63 -4.15 2.92
C PHE A 11 1.72 -4.56 4.08
N ARG A 12 1.94 -5.74 4.68
CA ARG A 12 1.24 -6.14 5.92
C ARG A 12 1.48 -5.13 7.04
N GLY A 13 2.73 -4.71 7.25
CA GLY A 13 3.09 -3.69 8.24
C GLY A 13 2.40 -2.35 7.98
N LEU A 14 2.32 -1.92 6.72
CA LEU A 14 1.58 -0.73 6.32
C LEU A 14 0.10 -0.84 6.70
N PHE A 15 -0.57 -1.94 6.32
CA PHE A 15 -1.99 -2.13 6.64
C PHE A 15 -2.23 -2.22 8.14
N ALA A 16 -1.35 -2.87 8.91
CA ALA A 16 -1.45 -2.94 10.37
C ALA A 16 -1.30 -1.55 11.03
N LEU A 17 -0.38 -0.72 10.55
CA LEU A 17 -0.20 0.66 11.03
C LEU A 17 -1.48 1.48 10.82
N TYR A 18 -2.06 1.41 9.61
CA TYR A 18 -3.28 2.15 9.30
C TYR A 18 -4.51 1.55 9.96
N TRP A 19 -4.53 0.23 10.22
CA TRP A 19 -5.58 -0.41 10.99
C TRP A 19 -5.61 0.11 12.42
N ALA A 20 -4.45 0.20 13.08
CA ALA A 20 -4.34 0.78 14.41
C ALA A 20 -4.83 2.23 14.45
N LYS A 21 -4.55 3.00 13.39
CA LYS A 21 -5.08 4.35 13.22
C LYS A 21 -6.61 4.37 13.06
N ALA A 22 -7.17 3.54 12.17
CA ALA A 22 -8.60 3.44 11.96
C ALA A 22 -9.34 3.05 13.25
N HIS A 23 -8.76 2.12 14.01
CA HIS A 23 -9.25 1.70 15.32
C HIS A 23 -9.26 2.84 16.34
N HIS A 24 -8.16 3.58 16.44
CA HIS A 24 -8.08 4.78 17.28
C HIS A 24 -9.12 5.83 16.90
N ASP A 25 -9.39 6.00 15.59
CA ASP A 25 -10.32 6.99 15.07
C ASP A 25 -11.79 6.48 15.01
N HIS A 26 -12.06 5.30 15.57
CA HIS A 26 -13.36 4.62 15.59
C HIS A 26 -14.01 4.44 14.21
N LYS A 27 -13.20 4.05 13.21
CA LYS A 27 -13.61 3.85 11.82
C LYS A 27 -13.79 2.37 11.50
N ALA A 28 -14.89 1.78 11.96
CA ALA A 28 -15.16 0.34 11.82
C ALA A 28 -15.08 -0.20 10.37
N GLU A 29 -15.60 0.54 9.38
CA GLU A 29 -15.52 0.13 7.97
C GLU A 29 -14.09 0.16 7.43
N ALA A 30 -13.29 1.13 7.86
CA ALA A 30 -11.88 1.21 7.50
C ALA A 30 -11.07 0.09 8.18
N GLU A 31 -11.39 -0.24 9.44
CA GLU A 31 -10.79 -1.37 10.15
C GLU A 31 -11.02 -2.69 9.39
N ASP A 32 -12.26 -2.98 8.99
CA ASP A 32 -12.62 -4.18 8.22
C ASP A 32 -11.89 -4.23 6.87
N CYS A 33 -11.84 -3.09 6.15
CA CYS A 33 -11.08 -2.99 4.91
C CYS A 33 -9.59 -3.28 5.14
N LEU A 34 -8.97 -2.68 6.16
CA LEU A 34 -7.54 -2.82 6.41
C LEU A 34 -7.15 -4.22 6.88
N LEU A 35 -8.01 -4.89 7.65
CA LEU A 35 -7.84 -6.31 8.00
C LEU A 35 -7.93 -7.21 6.77
N THR A 36 -8.89 -6.94 5.88
CA THR A 36 -9.01 -7.64 4.59
C THR A 36 -7.73 -7.49 3.75
N LEU A 37 -7.19 -6.26 3.66
CA LEU A 37 -5.94 -5.99 2.95
C LEU A 37 -4.74 -6.64 3.61
N PHE A 38 -4.67 -6.64 4.94
CA PHE A 38 -3.62 -7.31 5.71
C PHE A 38 -3.58 -8.81 5.42
N GLY A 39 -4.73 -9.48 5.46
CA GLY A 39 -4.84 -10.91 5.17
C GLY A 39 -4.45 -11.24 3.72
N SER A 40 -4.98 -10.47 2.77
CA SER A 40 -4.74 -10.69 1.34
C SER A 40 -3.33 -10.34 0.86
N ALA A 41 -2.55 -9.58 1.64
CA ALA A 41 -1.18 -9.22 1.30
C ALA A 41 -0.23 -10.43 1.09
N GLU A 42 -0.55 -11.59 1.68
CA GLU A 42 0.19 -12.84 1.43
C GLU A 42 0.16 -13.25 -0.04
N TYR A 43 -0.95 -12.97 -0.72
CA TYR A 43 -1.25 -13.42 -2.07
C TYR A 43 -0.91 -12.36 -3.13
N ILE A 44 -0.16 -11.32 -2.77
CA ILE A 44 0.34 -10.37 -3.76
C ILE A 44 1.28 -11.11 -4.74
N PRO A 45 1.06 -10.99 -6.07
CA PRO A 45 1.95 -11.57 -7.07
C PRO A 45 3.35 -10.94 -7.02
N ASP A 46 4.40 -11.77 -7.12
CA ASP A 46 5.80 -11.30 -7.10
C ASP A 46 6.09 -10.26 -8.18
N ARG A 47 5.44 -10.40 -9.35
CA ARG A 47 5.56 -9.43 -10.45
C ARG A 47 5.18 -8.01 -10.03
N LEU A 48 4.17 -7.84 -9.18
CA LEU A 48 3.76 -6.50 -8.71
C LEU A 48 4.77 -5.93 -7.72
N LEU A 49 5.33 -6.78 -6.84
CA LEU A 49 6.38 -6.38 -5.89
C LEU A 49 7.66 -5.97 -6.63
N GLN A 50 7.99 -6.67 -7.73
CA GLN A 50 9.10 -6.32 -8.59
C GLN A 50 8.86 -4.95 -9.26
N GLN A 51 7.70 -4.73 -9.89
CA GLN A 51 7.36 -3.45 -10.51
C GLN A 51 7.37 -2.28 -9.51
N TRP A 52 6.92 -2.56 -8.29
CA TRP A 52 6.98 -1.58 -7.20
C TRP A 52 8.42 -1.21 -6.89
N SER A 53 9.29 -2.21 -6.72
CA SER A 53 10.70 -1.98 -6.37
C SER A 53 11.43 -1.20 -7.45
N GLU A 54 11.21 -1.56 -8.72
CA GLU A 54 11.75 -0.85 -9.88
C GLU A 54 11.33 0.64 -9.88
N LYS A 55 10.04 0.93 -9.69
CA LYS A 55 9.54 2.31 -9.67
C LYS A 55 10.00 3.09 -8.45
N ALA A 56 10.00 2.44 -7.28
CA ALA A 56 10.41 3.08 -6.03
C ALA A 56 11.89 3.44 -6.02
N ASP A 57 12.74 2.60 -6.61
CA ASP A 57 14.17 2.89 -6.76
C ASP A 57 14.43 4.05 -7.72
N LEU A 58 13.63 4.18 -8.79
CA LEU A 58 13.75 5.28 -9.75
C LEU A 58 13.29 6.63 -9.17
N LEU A 59 12.19 6.65 -8.40
CA LEU A 59 11.55 7.88 -7.93
C LEU A 59 12.07 8.38 -6.59
N GLY A 60 12.75 7.52 -5.82
CA GLY A 60 13.25 7.84 -4.50
C GLY A 60 12.17 7.86 -3.41
N PRO A 61 12.59 7.82 -2.12
CA PRO A 61 11.70 7.64 -0.98
C PRO A 61 10.71 8.78 -0.76
N GLU A 62 11.11 10.03 -1.03
CA GLU A 62 10.24 11.21 -0.84
C GLU A 62 9.04 11.18 -1.79
N THR A 63 9.30 10.95 -3.08
CA THR A 63 8.25 10.83 -4.10
C THR A 63 7.34 9.64 -3.80
N VAL A 64 7.92 8.51 -3.43
CA VAL A 64 7.15 7.31 -3.04
C VAL A 64 6.24 7.60 -1.84
N GLY A 65 6.77 8.25 -0.80
CA GLY A 65 6.00 8.66 0.38
C GLY A 65 4.82 9.55 0.02
N SER A 66 5.05 10.54 -0.86
CA SER A 66 4.00 11.47 -1.34
C SER A 66 2.85 10.79 -2.08
N VAL A 67 3.06 9.57 -2.61
CA VAL A 67 2.04 8.79 -3.33
C VAL A 67 1.38 7.77 -2.39
N VAL A 68 2.15 7.12 -1.53
CA VAL A 68 1.64 6.09 -0.61
C VAL A 68 0.79 6.69 0.50
N GLU A 69 1.28 7.74 1.14
CA GLU A 69 0.64 8.31 2.34
C GLU A 69 -0.81 8.74 2.08
N PRO A 70 -1.13 9.53 1.04
CA PRO A 70 -2.50 9.97 0.81
C PRO A 70 -3.46 8.80 0.61
N ARG A 71 -3.04 7.78 -0.17
CA ARG A 71 -3.88 6.62 -0.45
C ARG A 71 -4.12 5.75 0.77
N ALA A 72 -3.09 5.52 1.57
CA ALA A 72 -3.24 4.73 2.79
C ALA A 72 -4.10 5.47 3.84
N ARG A 73 -3.98 6.80 3.90
CA ARG A 73 -4.83 7.65 4.73
C ARG A 73 -6.29 7.68 4.28
N GLU A 74 -6.54 7.68 2.96
CA GLU A 74 -7.90 7.56 2.42
C GLU A 74 -8.58 6.27 2.89
N ILE A 75 -7.88 5.13 2.84
CA ILE A 75 -8.40 3.87 3.35
C ILE A 75 -8.73 3.99 4.85
N ALA A 76 -7.77 4.47 5.66
CA ALA A 76 -7.97 4.60 7.10
C ALA A 76 -9.09 5.58 7.49
N SER A 77 -9.40 6.56 6.63
CA SER A 77 -10.52 7.48 6.83
C SER A 77 -11.87 6.95 6.36
N GLY A 78 -11.88 5.81 5.66
CA GLY A 78 -13.06 5.25 4.98
C GLY A 78 -13.37 5.87 3.61
N GLY A 79 -12.47 6.72 3.09
CA GLY A 79 -12.63 7.39 1.79
C GLY A 79 -12.30 6.53 0.58
N ALA A 80 -11.61 5.39 0.78
CA ALA A 80 -11.30 4.43 -0.26
C ALA A 80 -11.44 3.00 0.27
N ARG A 81 -11.87 2.07 -0.59
CA ARG A 81 -11.97 0.64 -0.30
C ARG A 81 -11.30 -0.15 -1.43
N TYR A 82 -10.59 -1.20 -1.06
CA TYR A 82 -9.98 -2.16 -1.97
C TYR A 82 -10.38 -3.56 -1.52
N ASP A 83 -10.67 -4.44 -2.48
CA ASP A 83 -11.07 -5.82 -2.20
C ASP A 83 -9.84 -6.71 -1.95
N HIS A 84 -8.70 -6.37 -2.56
CA HIS A 84 -7.43 -7.08 -2.39
C HIS A 84 -6.24 -6.14 -2.25
N ALA A 85 -5.19 -6.56 -1.52
CA ALA A 85 -3.93 -5.83 -1.41
C ALA A 85 -3.25 -5.56 -2.78
N SER A 86 -3.50 -6.42 -3.76
CA SER A 86 -3.03 -6.26 -5.14
C SER A 86 -3.71 -5.09 -5.85
N ASP A 87 -4.99 -4.80 -5.54
CA ASP A 87 -5.71 -3.67 -6.14
C ASP A 87 -5.14 -2.35 -5.62
N PHE A 88 -4.86 -2.30 -4.32
CA PHE A 88 -4.13 -1.19 -3.70
C PHE A 88 -2.77 -0.98 -4.38
N LEU A 89 -1.99 -2.05 -4.55
CA LEU A 89 -0.68 -1.98 -5.18
C LEU A 89 -0.75 -1.55 -6.65
N HIS A 90 -1.72 -2.04 -7.43
CA HIS A 90 -1.96 -1.57 -8.79
C HIS A 90 -2.26 -0.07 -8.84
N SER A 91 -3.08 0.40 -7.91
CA SER A 91 -3.40 1.82 -7.79
C SER A 91 -2.17 2.67 -7.47
N LEU A 92 -1.28 2.19 -6.60
CA LEU A 92 0.01 2.83 -6.32
C LEU A 92 0.92 2.84 -7.54
N LEU A 93 1.09 1.71 -8.22
CA LEU A 93 1.95 1.58 -9.41
C LEU A 93 1.52 2.52 -10.54
N ARG A 94 0.21 2.72 -10.69
CA ARG A 94 -0.36 3.69 -11.64
C ARG A 94 0.06 5.11 -11.29
N ASP A 95 -0.04 5.51 -10.02
CA ASP A 95 0.30 6.88 -9.61
C ASP A 95 1.80 7.15 -9.62
N LEU A 96 2.61 6.17 -9.22
CA LEU A 96 4.06 6.22 -9.41
C LEU A 96 4.39 6.35 -10.90
N GLY A 97 3.68 5.64 -11.78
CA GLY A 97 3.81 5.80 -13.23
C GLY A 97 3.57 7.23 -13.72
N ARG A 98 2.60 7.93 -13.13
CA ARG A 98 2.33 9.34 -13.45
C ARG A 98 3.42 10.31 -12.96
N LYS A 99 4.20 9.94 -11.95
CA LYS A 99 5.34 10.74 -11.45
C LYS A 99 6.60 10.57 -12.30
N MET A 100 6.64 9.59 -13.20
CA MET A 100 7.76 9.34 -14.12
C MET A 100 7.59 10.02 -15.48
N GLN A 101 6.42 10.63 -15.74
CA GLN A 101 6.11 11.39 -16.94
C GLN A 101 6.38 12.87 -16.69
#